data_AF-A0A448WAK0-F1
#
_entry.id   AF-A0A448WAK0-F1
#
_cell.length_a   1.000
_cell.length_b   1.000
_cell.length_c   1.000
_cell.angle_alpha   90.00
_cell.angle_beta   90.00
_cell.angle_gamma   90.00
#
_symmetry.space_group_name_H-M   'P 1'
#
loop_
_entity.id
_entity.type
_entity.pdbx_description
1 polymer ?
#
loop_
_entity_poly.entity_id
_entity_poly.type
_entity_poly.pdbx_seq_one_letter_code
_entity_poly.pdbx_strand_id
1 'polypeptide(L)'
;MTSLRNQPSPDGSLFQKVHAHVLNPKSITMGQLYGEFDMMTHEWTDGILSTLIRHGVSAGELDKRWYIFDGPVDAVWIENMNTVLDDNKKLCLSSGEIIKLTEEMTMIFEVADLAVASPATVSRCGMVYLEPGGLGLQPFIDCWVSRLPDAIYGYREKLNLLFATYLEESINFIRTETKEVIPTTDGQLCFNFLRLMDCFFKPFTPTEQFVPDDIVVKIGEAIESWFLFTLIWSVGATCNNEGRRKFDMYLRAKLKKMKVYRPFPEEGLVYDYRFDDSGFFNMEQKEEDDEELNGPKEKKVSGSYSP
;
A
#
# COMPACT_ATOMS: atom_id res chain seq x y z
N MET A 1 9.25 -3.54 15.43
CA MET A 1 10.71 -3.33 15.32
C MET A 1 11.41 -3.68 16.65
N THR A 2 11.58 -4.96 16.97
CA THR A 2 12.29 -5.40 18.20
C THR A 2 13.05 -6.72 18.04
N SER A 3 13.00 -7.35 16.86
CA SER A 3 13.60 -8.67 16.60
C SER A 3 15.13 -8.66 16.63
N LEU A 4 15.77 -7.51 16.43
CA LEU A 4 17.23 -7.34 16.43
C LEU A 4 17.81 -6.92 17.78
N ARG A 5 16.97 -6.79 18.83
CA ARG A 5 17.42 -6.31 20.15
C ARG A 5 18.58 -7.19 20.67
N ASN A 6 19.64 -6.54 21.12
CA ASN A 6 20.88 -7.16 21.62
C ASN A 6 21.70 -7.94 20.56
N GLN A 7 21.38 -7.83 19.26
CA GLN A 7 22.31 -8.25 18.22
C GLN A 7 23.41 -7.19 18.05
N PRO A 8 24.63 -7.59 17.65
CA PRO A 8 25.69 -6.63 17.36
C PRO A 8 25.32 -5.84 16.10
N SER A 9 25.31 -4.51 16.19
CA SER A 9 25.24 -3.65 15.01
C SER A 9 26.59 -3.59 14.29
N PRO A 10 26.62 -3.14 13.02
CA PRO A 10 27.85 -3.10 12.22
C PRO A 10 28.97 -2.23 12.82
N ASP A 11 28.62 -1.32 13.75
CA ASP A 11 29.54 -0.45 14.48
C ASP A 11 30.04 -1.05 15.81
N GLY A 12 29.62 -2.27 16.16
CA GLY A 12 29.99 -2.97 17.38
C GLY A 12 29.18 -2.57 18.62
N SER A 13 28.19 -1.67 18.49
CA SER A 13 27.22 -1.41 19.56
C SER A 13 26.10 -2.47 19.57
N LEU A 14 25.24 -2.45 20.59
CA LEU A 14 24.06 -3.31 20.62
C LEU A 14 22.88 -2.53 20.03
N PHE A 15 22.08 -3.19 19.19
CA PHE A 15 20.84 -2.56 18.71
C PHE A 15 19.96 -2.13 19.89
N GLN A 16 19.69 -0.83 19.94
CA GLN A 16 18.80 -0.22 20.93
C GLN A 16 17.34 -0.48 20.57
N LYS A 17 16.49 -0.62 21.59
CA LYS A 17 15.05 -0.70 21.39
C LYS A 17 14.53 0.69 21.03
N VAL A 18 13.67 0.76 20.00
CA VAL A 18 13.04 1.99 19.54
C VAL A 18 11.54 1.91 19.78
N HIS A 19 10.98 2.89 20.49
CA HIS A 19 9.54 3.10 20.62
C HIS A 19 9.13 4.18 19.64
N ALA A 20 8.33 3.84 18.63
CA ALA A 20 7.85 4.79 17.63
C ALA A 20 6.39 5.16 17.91
N HIS A 21 6.11 6.46 17.92
CA HIS A 21 4.77 7.05 18.02
C HIS A 21 4.49 7.80 16.73
N VAL A 22 3.54 7.32 15.93
CA VAL A 22 3.14 7.94 14.66
C VAL A 22 1.89 8.79 14.88
N LEU A 23 1.93 10.04 14.42
CA LEU A 23 0.89 11.04 14.59
C LEU A 23 0.63 11.72 13.24
N ASN A 24 -0.64 11.90 12.87
CA ASN A 24 -1.00 12.78 11.76
C ASN A 24 -1.48 14.13 12.32
N PRO A 25 -0.65 15.20 12.26
CA PRO A 25 -0.97 16.47 12.88
C PRO A 25 -2.19 17.18 12.27
N LYS A 26 -2.59 16.82 11.04
CA LYS A 26 -3.77 17.39 10.36
C LYS A 26 -5.04 16.59 10.59
N SER A 27 -4.94 15.39 11.16
CA SER A 27 -6.11 14.58 11.53
C SER A 27 -6.77 15.01 12.84
N ILE A 28 -6.08 15.84 13.63
CA ILE A 28 -6.51 16.32 14.95
C ILE A 28 -6.44 17.84 15.02
N THR A 29 -7.16 18.43 15.97
CA THR A 29 -7.10 19.89 16.19
C THR A 29 -5.80 20.30 16.87
N MET A 30 -5.43 21.59 16.77
CA MET A 30 -4.25 22.12 17.47
C MET A 30 -4.36 21.94 18.99
N GLY A 31 -5.56 22.15 19.55
CA GLY A 31 -5.82 21.93 20.97
C GLY A 31 -5.65 20.47 21.37
N GLN A 32 -6.07 19.52 20.54
CA GLN A 32 -5.83 18.09 20.78
C GLN A 32 -4.35 17.70 20.63
N LEU A 33 -3.60 18.38 19.76
CA LEU A 33 -2.17 18.09 19.57
C LEU A 33 -1.32 18.61 20.73
N TYR A 34 -1.49 19.88 21.10
CA TYR A 34 -0.65 20.59 22.08
C TYR A 34 -1.24 20.67 23.48
N GLY A 35 -2.56 20.72 23.55
CA GLY A 35 -3.34 21.09 24.71
C GLY A 35 -4.08 22.40 24.46
N GLU A 36 -5.25 22.54 25.08
CA GLU A 36 -6.06 23.75 25.03
C GLU A 36 -6.67 24.08 26.38
N PHE A 37 -6.89 25.37 26.58
CA PHE A 37 -7.61 25.89 27.74
C PHE A 37 -9.08 26.07 27.37
N ASP A 38 -9.96 25.38 28.07
CA ASP A 38 -11.39 25.51 27.86
C ASP A 38 -11.93 26.76 28.60
N MET A 39 -12.42 27.73 27.84
CA MET A 39 -12.97 28.99 28.36
C MET A 39 -14.27 28.81 29.16
N MET A 40 -15.00 27.71 28.96
CA MET A 40 -16.24 27.43 29.67
C MET A 40 -15.97 26.78 31.03
N THR A 41 -15.14 25.74 31.06
CA THR A 41 -14.81 25.00 32.28
C THR A 41 -13.67 25.63 33.08
N HIS A 42 -12.88 26.52 32.46
CA HIS A 42 -11.62 27.04 32.99
C HIS A 42 -10.59 25.95 33.34
N GLU A 43 -10.70 24.79 32.69
CA GLU A 43 -9.77 23.67 32.86
C GLU A 43 -8.81 23.57 31.67
N TRP A 44 -7.59 23.12 31.97
CA TRP A 44 -6.59 22.82 30.96
C TRP A 44 -6.70 21.36 30.55
N THR A 45 -6.82 21.12 29.24
CA THR A 45 -6.76 19.77 28.67
C THR A 45 -5.41 19.58 27.99
N ASP A 46 -4.69 18.55 28.40
CA ASP A 46 -3.40 18.20 27.79
C ASP A 46 -3.57 17.62 26.38
N GLY A 47 -2.63 17.98 25.51
CA GLY A 47 -2.56 17.45 24.16
C GLY A 47 -1.92 16.07 24.09
N ILE A 48 -2.13 15.40 22.97
CA ILE A 48 -1.57 14.07 22.68
C ILE A 48 -0.03 14.16 22.64
N LEU A 49 0.54 15.16 21.97
CA LEU A 49 1.99 15.28 21.81
C LEU A 49 2.68 15.62 23.14
N SER A 50 2.13 16.57 23.89
CA SER A 50 2.67 16.95 25.20
C SER A 50 2.65 15.78 26.18
N THR A 51 1.55 15.01 26.21
CA THR A 51 1.44 13.79 27.03
C THR A 51 2.48 12.74 26.63
N LEU A 52 2.64 12.48 25.33
CA LEU A 52 3.60 11.50 24.81
C LEU A 52 5.05 11.87 25.15
N ILE A 53 5.42 13.14 24.95
CA ILE A 53 6.77 13.62 25.29
C ILE A 53 6.99 13.54 26.81
N ARG A 54 6.00 13.93 27.61
CA ARG A 54 6.09 13.84 29.07
C ARG A 54 6.33 12.40 29.53
N HIS A 55 5.59 11.44 28.97
CA HIS A 55 5.81 10.02 29.23
C HIS A 55 7.21 9.57 28.81
N GLY A 56 7.70 10.05 27.66
CA GLY A 56 9.07 9.77 27.23
C GLY A 56 10.11 10.29 28.20
N VAL A 57 9.92 11.51 28.74
CA VAL A 57 10.89 12.15 29.66
C VAL A 57 10.88 11.41 31.00
N SER A 58 9.70 11.03 31.49
CA SER A 58 9.53 10.33 32.76
C SER A 58 10.02 8.88 32.73
N ALA A 59 10.13 8.25 31.56
CA ALA A 59 10.54 6.85 31.48
C ALA A 59 11.98 6.62 31.97
N GLY A 60 12.91 7.57 31.76
CA GLY A 60 14.31 7.46 32.22
C GLY A 60 15.09 6.27 31.64
N GLU A 61 14.54 5.58 30.65
CA GLU A 61 15.16 4.46 29.95
C GLU A 61 16.10 4.98 28.85
N LEU A 62 17.18 4.25 28.56
CA LEU A 62 18.08 4.51 27.42
C LEU A 62 17.50 4.07 26.07
N ASP A 63 16.24 3.62 26.05
CA ASP A 63 15.53 3.24 24.83
C ASP A 63 15.27 4.48 23.96
N LYS A 64 15.50 4.37 22.65
CA LYS A 64 15.21 5.46 21.71
C LYS A 64 13.71 5.65 21.56
N ARG A 65 13.27 6.90 21.47
CA ARG A 65 11.85 7.26 21.30
C ARG A 65 11.68 8.16 20.10
N TRP A 66 10.92 7.70 19.11
CA TRP A 66 10.69 8.43 17.87
C TRP A 66 9.26 8.96 17.83
N TYR A 67 9.10 10.26 17.63
CA TYR A 67 7.82 10.91 17.37
C TYR A 67 7.76 11.24 15.89
N ILE A 68 6.97 10.48 15.15
CA ILE A 68 6.87 10.54 13.69
C ILE A 68 5.59 11.30 13.35
N PHE A 69 5.73 12.43 12.67
CA PHE A 69 4.63 13.22 12.15
C PHE A 69 4.42 12.86 10.67
N ASP A 70 3.42 12.04 10.40
CA ASP A 70 3.04 11.57 9.06
C ASP A 70 1.85 12.39 8.55
N GLY A 71 2.12 13.31 7.64
CA GLY A 71 1.11 14.17 7.04
C GLY A 71 1.65 15.51 6.56
N PRO A 72 0.84 16.31 5.86
CA PRO A 72 1.30 17.57 5.30
C PRO A 72 1.63 18.61 6.37
N VAL A 73 2.69 19.38 6.13
CA VAL A 73 3.08 20.51 6.98
C VAL A 73 2.12 21.67 6.76
N ASP A 74 1.78 22.35 7.84
CA ASP A 74 0.95 23.54 7.85
C ASP A 74 1.63 24.59 8.73
N ALA A 75 1.65 25.84 8.27
CA ALA A 75 2.33 26.94 8.94
C ALA A 75 1.88 27.10 10.40
N VAL A 76 0.61 26.82 10.71
CA VAL A 76 0.03 27.11 12.01
C VAL A 76 0.54 26.15 13.09
N TRP A 77 0.61 24.85 12.81
CA TRP A 77 1.08 23.90 13.83
C TRP A 77 2.60 23.82 13.90
N ILE A 78 3.32 24.05 12.79
CA ILE A 78 4.79 23.96 12.78
C ILE A 78 5.45 25.17 13.46
N GLU A 79 4.79 26.34 13.49
CA GLU A 79 5.32 27.51 14.18
C GLU A 79 5.51 27.27 15.68
N ASN A 80 4.56 26.55 16.30
CA ASN A 80 4.63 26.13 17.71
C ASN A 80 5.72 25.08 17.97
N MET A 81 6.29 24.45 16.93
CA MET A 81 7.41 23.51 17.04
C MET A 81 8.79 24.20 16.99
N ASN A 82 8.88 25.49 16.63
CA ASN A 82 10.17 26.12 16.36
C ASN A 82 11.15 26.08 17.54
N THR A 83 10.67 26.12 18.80
CA THR A 83 11.51 26.04 20.01
C THR A 83 11.94 24.63 20.38
N VAL A 84 11.25 23.60 19.88
CA VAL A 84 11.67 22.20 20.07
C VAL A 84 12.60 21.74 18.94
N LEU A 85 12.48 22.35 17.76
CA LEU A 85 13.33 22.08 16.61
C LEU A 85 14.67 22.83 16.64
N ASP A 86 14.84 23.80 17.53
CA ASP A 86 16.11 24.48 17.72
C ASP A 86 17.06 23.71 18.67
N ASP A 87 18.26 24.27 18.90
CA ASP A 87 19.27 23.66 19.79
C ASP A 87 18.81 23.55 21.26
N ASN A 88 17.77 24.29 21.66
CA ASN A 88 17.25 24.22 23.02
C ASN A 88 16.49 22.92 23.28
N LYS A 89 15.87 22.34 22.24
CA LYS A 89 15.04 21.13 22.32
C LYS A 89 13.95 21.23 23.40
N LYS A 90 13.25 22.37 23.45
CA LYS A 90 12.21 22.67 24.45
C LYS A 90 10.85 22.84 23.79
N LEU A 91 9.92 21.96 24.13
CA LEU A 91 8.51 22.15 23.81
C LEU A 91 7.91 23.17 24.78
N CYS A 92 7.48 24.30 24.25
CA CYS A 92 6.78 25.34 25.00
C CYS A 92 5.28 25.23 24.71
N LEU A 93 4.49 24.91 25.74
CA LEU A 93 3.03 24.83 25.62
C LEU A 93 2.37 26.17 25.92
N SER A 94 1.17 26.38 25.38
CA SER A 94 0.38 27.59 25.66
C SER A 94 -0.04 27.71 27.12
N SER A 95 0.01 26.61 27.89
CA SER A 95 -0.14 26.62 29.36
C SER A 95 1.01 27.30 30.09
N GLY A 96 2.14 27.56 29.41
CA GLY A 96 3.39 28.01 30.01
C GLY A 96 4.30 26.87 30.49
N GLU A 97 3.87 25.61 30.37
CA GLU A 97 4.74 24.45 30.64
C GLU A 97 5.87 24.38 29.59
N ILE A 98 7.08 24.11 30.06
CA ILE A 98 8.27 23.93 29.22
C ILE A 98 8.81 22.53 29.44
N ILE A 99 8.69 21.67 28.43
CA ILE A 99 9.15 20.28 28.47
C ILE A 99 10.43 20.17 27.63
N LYS A 100 11.56 19.81 28.25
CA LYS A 100 12.83 19.61 27.54
C LYS A 100 12.94 18.15 27.06
N LEU A 101 13.21 17.96 25.78
CA LEU A 101 13.48 16.64 25.21
C LEU A 101 14.85 16.12 25.66
N THR A 102 14.94 14.81 25.85
CA THR A 102 16.21 14.11 26.12
C THR A 102 16.91 13.72 24.82
N GLU A 103 18.17 13.28 24.88
CA GLU A 103 18.97 12.93 23.69
C GLU A 103 18.51 11.62 23.02
N GLU A 104 17.74 10.80 23.73
CA GLU A 104 17.17 9.55 23.24
C GLU A 104 15.92 9.79 22.38
N MET A 105 15.35 11.00 22.44
CA MET A 105 14.16 11.38 21.69
C MET A 105 14.52 11.93 20.32
N THR A 106 13.75 11.56 19.31
CA THR A 106 13.91 12.06 17.94
C THR A 106 12.55 12.40 17.37
N MET A 107 12.43 13.57 16.75
CA MET A 107 11.27 13.97 15.98
C MET A 107 11.56 13.76 14.50
N ILE A 108 10.64 13.12 13.80
CA ILE A 108 10.74 12.83 12.36
C ILE A 108 9.49 13.37 11.70
N PHE A 109 9.65 14.04 10.56
CA PHE A 109 8.55 14.57 9.77
C PHE A 109 8.54 13.84 8.43
N GLU A 110 7.47 13.08 8.18
CA GLU A 110 7.20 12.44 6.90
C GLU A 110 6.18 13.29 6.14
N VAL A 111 6.68 14.04 5.16
CA VAL A 111 5.94 15.10 4.48
C VAL A 111 6.15 14.98 2.98
N ALA A 112 5.10 15.21 2.18
CA ALA A 112 5.19 15.14 0.73
C ALA A 112 5.95 16.35 0.14
N ASP A 113 5.70 17.54 0.69
CA ASP A 113 6.38 18.77 0.31
C ASP A 113 6.47 19.74 1.51
N LEU A 114 7.33 20.74 1.36
CA LEU A 114 7.57 21.79 2.35
C LEU A 114 7.10 23.17 1.84
N ALA A 115 6.16 23.22 0.90
CA ALA A 115 5.78 24.47 0.23
C ALA A 115 5.25 25.55 1.19
N VAL A 116 4.70 25.13 2.33
CA VAL A 116 4.08 25.99 3.35
C VAL A 116 5.02 26.22 4.55
N ALA A 117 6.21 25.60 4.57
CA ALA A 117 7.17 25.75 5.65
C ALA A 117 8.11 26.95 5.40
N SER A 118 8.41 27.71 6.45
CA SER A 118 9.39 28.80 6.35
C SER A 118 10.82 28.25 6.18
N PRO A 119 11.68 28.88 5.37
CA PRO A 119 13.08 28.45 5.24
C PRO A 119 13.85 28.41 6.57
N ALA A 120 13.48 29.28 7.52
CA ALA A 120 14.06 29.31 8.86
C ALA A 120 13.72 28.05 9.67
N THR A 121 12.50 27.52 9.54
CA THR A 121 12.09 26.26 10.19
C THR A 121 12.81 25.07 9.56
N VAL A 122 12.89 25.04 8.22
CA VAL A 122 13.57 23.97 7.48
C VAL A 122 15.07 23.94 7.78
N SER A 123 15.72 25.09 7.96
CA SER A 123 17.16 25.17 8.26
C SER A 123 17.58 24.54 9.58
N ARG A 124 16.63 24.31 10.50
CA ARG A 124 16.87 23.67 11.80
C ARG A 124 16.76 22.14 11.73
N CYS A 125 16.24 21.61 10.63
CA CYS A 125 15.99 20.20 10.46
C CYS A 125 17.04 19.55 9.54
N GLY A 126 17.38 18.29 9.82
CA GLY A 126 18.12 17.46 8.89
C GLY A 126 17.21 17.02 7.74
N MET A 127 17.58 17.37 6.51
CA MET A 127 16.77 17.08 5.33
C MET A 127 17.23 15.79 4.65
N VAL A 128 16.32 14.82 4.54
CA VAL A 128 16.52 13.59 3.78
C VAL A 128 15.53 13.59 2.62
N TYR A 129 16.04 13.69 1.40
CA TYR A 129 15.23 13.65 0.18
C TYR A 129 15.13 12.21 -0.32
N LEU A 130 13.91 11.70 -0.45
CA LEU A 130 13.62 10.42 -1.06
C LEU A 130 13.14 10.66 -2.49
N GLU A 131 13.85 10.11 -3.47
CA GLU A 131 13.43 10.16 -4.87
C GLU A 131 12.33 9.11 -5.14
N PRO A 132 11.11 9.51 -5.54
CA PRO A 132 10.01 8.56 -5.78
C PRO A 132 10.30 7.54 -6.88
N GLY A 133 11.14 7.89 -7.87
CA GLY A 133 11.54 7.01 -8.96
C GLY A 133 12.67 6.03 -8.58
N GLY A 134 13.40 6.28 -7.50
CA GLY A 134 14.61 5.51 -7.17
C GLY A 134 14.35 4.07 -6.73
N LEU A 135 13.17 3.77 -6.17
CA LEU A 135 12.82 2.42 -5.71
C LEU A 135 12.49 1.47 -6.88
N GLY A 136 11.96 1.99 -7.98
CA GLY A 136 11.46 1.19 -9.10
C GLY A 136 10.27 0.29 -8.74
N LEU A 137 9.85 -0.55 -9.69
CA LEU A 137 8.70 -1.46 -9.51
C LEU A 137 9.09 -2.83 -8.92
N GLN A 138 10.34 -3.24 -9.11
CA GLN A 138 10.82 -4.58 -8.74
C GLN A 138 10.68 -4.87 -7.23
N PRO A 139 11.02 -3.97 -6.30
CA PRO A 139 10.87 -4.27 -4.88
C PRO A 139 9.43 -4.57 -4.46
N PHE A 140 8.43 -3.91 -5.09
CA PHE A 140 7.02 -4.19 -4.84
C PHE A 140 6.65 -5.60 -5.28
N ILE A 141 7.13 -6.02 -6.46
CA ILE A 141 6.89 -7.34 -7.04
C ILE A 141 7.58 -8.41 -6.20
N ASP A 142 8.86 -8.24 -5.87
CA ASP A 142 9.65 -9.21 -5.10
C ASP A 142 9.05 -9.45 -3.71
N CYS A 143 8.70 -8.37 -3.01
CA CYS A 143 8.03 -8.46 -1.71
C CYS A 143 6.68 -9.19 -1.82
N TRP A 144 5.90 -8.91 -2.87
CA TRP A 144 4.61 -9.57 -3.07
C TRP A 144 4.76 -11.05 -3.41
N VAL A 145 5.69 -11.40 -4.31
CA VAL A 145 6.00 -12.79 -4.68
C VAL A 145 6.45 -13.61 -3.47
N SER A 146 7.22 -13.01 -2.56
CA SER A 146 7.66 -13.65 -1.32
C SER A 146 6.53 -14.01 -0.35
N ARG A 147 5.35 -13.39 -0.52
CA ARG A 147 4.16 -13.56 0.33
C ARG A 147 3.05 -14.38 -0.36
N LEU A 148 3.33 -14.96 -1.53
CA LEU A 148 2.35 -15.79 -2.22
C LEU A 148 2.00 -17.05 -1.42
N PRO A 149 0.73 -17.50 -1.44
CA PRO A 149 0.34 -18.79 -0.87
C PRO A 149 1.07 -19.96 -1.54
N ASP A 150 1.31 -21.05 -0.80
CA ASP A 150 2.04 -22.23 -1.29
C ASP A 150 1.45 -22.82 -2.58
N ALA A 151 0.12 -22.84 -2.70
CA ALA A 151 -0.59 -23.31 -3.90
C ALA A 151 -0.25 -22.52 -5.17
N ILE A 152 0.15 -21.25 -5.02
CA ILE A 152 0.45 -20.32 -6.12
C ILE A 152 1.97 -20.13 -6.28
N TYR A 153 2.74 -20.37 -5.22
CA TYR A 153 4.18 -20.18 -5.19
C TYR A 153 4.93 -20.99 -6.26
N GLY A 154 4.37 -22.14 -6.68
CA GLY A 154 4.87 -22.93 -7.81
C GLY A 154 4.86 -22.19 -9.16
N TYR A 155 3.97 -21.20 -9.33
CA TYR A 155 3.80 -20.41 -10.56
C TYR A 155 4.54 -19.06 -10.53
N ARG A 156 5.37 -18.78 -9.52
CA ARG A 156 6.10 -17.51 -9.39
C ARG A 156 6.93 -17.14 -10.62
N GLU A 157 7.54 -18.12 -11.29
CA GLU A 157 8.36 -17.85 -12.49
C GLU A 157 7.49 -17.39 -13.66
N LYS A 158 6.30 -17.98 -13.82
CA LYS A 158 5.30 -17.54 -14.80
C LYS A 158 4.83 -16.13 -14.49
N LEU A 159 4.56 -15.82 -13.22
CA LEU A 159 4.17 -14.46 -12.80
C LEU A 159 5.26 -13.43 -13.07
N ASN A 160 6.52 -13.74 -12.73
CA ASN A 160 7.66 -12.85 -13.01
C ASN A 160 7.84 -12.58 -14.51
N LEU A 161 7.64 -13.59 -15.35
CA LEU A 161 7.64 -13.40 -16.80
C LEU A 161 6.51 -12.48 -17.26
N LEU A 162 5.31 -12.63 -16.70
CA LEU A 162 4.16 -11.77 -17.01
C LEU A 162 4.41 -10.31 -16.56
N PHE A 163 4.97 -10.10 -15.36
CA PHE A 163 5.35 -8.78 -14.87
C PHE A 163 6.34 -8.09 -15.79
N ALA A 164 7.44 -8.76 -16.14
CA ALA A 164 8.46 -8.23 -17.03
C ALA A 164 7.92 -7.96 -18.45
N THR A 165 7.03 -8.83 -18.94
CA THR A 165 6.46 -8.68 -20.28
C THR A 165 5.45 -7.56 -20.35
N TYR A 166 4.52 -7.47 -19.40
CA TYR A 166 3.33 -6.64 -19.54
C TYR A 166 3.33 -5.39 -18.67
N LEU A 167 3.74 -5.48 -17.40
CA LEU A 167 3.46 -4.42 -16.42
C LEU A 167 4.22 -3.12 -16.74
N GLU A 168 5.55 -3.20 -16.88
CA GLU A 168 6.40 -2.03 -17.10
C GLU A 168 6.09 -1.32 -18.42
N GLU A 169 5.99 -2.07 -19.52
CA GLU A 169 5.64 -1.49 -20.82
C GLU A 169 4.22 -0.91 -20.85
N SER A 170 3.27 -1.50 -20.11
CA SER A 170 1.89 -0.96 -20.05
C SER A 170 1.84 0.35 -19.28
N ILE A 171 2.59 0.47 -18.18
CA ILE A 171 2.73 1.72 -17.44
C ILE A 171 3.38 2.78 -18.34
N ASN A 172 4.48 2.44 -19.03
CA ASN A 172 5.15 3.35 -19.96
C ASN A 172 4.20 3.83 -21.07
N PHE A 173 3.41 2.93 -21.65
CA PHE A 173 2.41 3.29 -22.67
C PHE A 173 1.37 4.28 -22.14
N ILE A 174 0.88 4.09 -20.91
CA ILE A 174 -0.08 5.02 -20.31
C ILE A 174 0.55 6.40 -20.13
N ARG A 175 1.79 6.46 -19.63
CA ARG A 175 2.50 7.73 -19.42
C ARG A 175 2.77 8.50 -20.71
N THR A 176 3.01 7.81 -21.84
CA THR A 176 3.38 8.46 -23.11
C THR A 176 2.19 8.73 -24.02
N GLU A 177 1.26 7.79 -24.16
CA GLU A 177 0.24 7.79 -25.22
C GLU A 177 -1.16 8.19 -24.74
N THR A 178 -1.35 8.26 -23.42
CA THR A 178 -2.66 8.52 -22.81
C THR A 178 -2.61 9.70 -21.86
N LYS A 179 -3.79 10.23 -21.52
CA LYS A 179 -3.95 11.26 -20.51
C LYS A 179 -4.72 10.68 -19.34
N GLU A 180 -4.08 10.66 -18.18
CA GLU A 180 -4.73 10.27 -16.95
C GLU A 180 -5.62 11.38 -16.42
N VAL A 181 -6.78 10.98 -15.89
CA VAL A 181 -7.75 11.92 -15.31
C VAL A 181 -7.25 12.45 -13.96
N ILE A 182 -6.57 11.59 -13.20
CA ILE A 182 -5.99 11.88 -11.90
C ILE A 182 -4.50 11.51 -11.96
N PRO A 183 -3.58 12.38 -11.53
CA PRO A 183 -2.17 12.05 -11.46
C PRO A 183 -1.93 10.83 -10.56
N THR A 184 -1.15 9.86 -11.05
CA THR A 184 -0.77 8.66 -10.30
C THR A 184 0.74 8.50 -10.26
N THR A 185 1.26 7.65 -9.38
CA THR A 185 2.67 7.22 -9.38
C THR A 185 2.78 5.78 -9.84
N ASP A 186 3.89 5.41 -10.49
CA ASP A 186 4.08 4.07 -11.04
C ASP A 186 4.06 2.99 -9.94
N GLY A 187 4.64 3.31 -8.78
CA GLY A 187 4.58 2.46 -7.59
C GLY A 187 3.14 2.22 -7.11
N GLN A 188 2.28 3.24 -7.14
CA GLN A 188 0.88 3.09 -6.75
C GLN A 188 0.07 2.27 -7.77
N LEU A 189 0.35 2.42 -9.06
CA LEU A 189 -0.26 1.60 -10.11
C LEU A 189 0.12 0.12 -9.93
N CYS A 190 1.40 -0.17 -9.70
CA CYS A 190 1.89 -1.51 -9.39
C CYS A 190 1.25 -2.04 -8.09
N PHE A 191 1.21 -1.24 -7.03
CA PHE A 191 0.61 -1.66 -5.78
C PHE A 191 -0.88 -1.99 -5.91
N ASN A 192 -1.64 -1.17 -6.65
CA ASN A 192 -3.05 -1.43 -6.91
C ASN A 192 -3.25 -2.70 -7.76
N PHE A 193 -2.39 -2.91 -8.77
CA PHE A 193 -2.37 -4.15 -9.54
C PHE A 193 -2.20 -5.38 -8.64
N LEU A 194 -1.20 -5.35 -7.75
CA LEU A 194 -0.91 -6.45 -6.82
C LEU A 194 -2.07 -6.69 -5.84
N ARG A 195 -2.72 -5.62 -5.37
CA ARG A 195 -3.91 -5.71 -4.50
C ARG A 195 -5.11 -6.36 -5.20
N LEU A 196 -5.34 -6.04 -6.48
CA LEU A 196 -6.40 -6.70 -7.25
C LEU A 196 -6.06 -8.18 -7.50
N MET A 197 -4.79 -8.51 -7.74
CA MET A 197 -4.35 -9.91 -7.84
C MET A 197 -4.56 -10.66 -6.52
N ASP A 198 -4.27 -10.04 -5.37
CA ASP A 198 -4.53 -10.63 -4.05
C ASP A 198 -6.00 -11.01 -3.85
N CYS A 199 -6.95 -10.28 -4.45
CA CYS A 199 -8.37 -10.61 -4.37
C CYS A 199 -8.69 -11.97 -5.00
N PHE A 200 -8.06 -12.31 -6.12
CA PHE A 200 -8.20 -13.63 -6.75
C PHE A 200 -7.51 -14.74 -5.96
N PHE A 201 -6.46 -14.40 -5.21
CA PHE A 201 -5.65 -15.37 -4.46
C PHE A 201 -6.17 -15.63 -3.05
N LYS A 202 -6.93 -14.70 -2.48
CA LYS A 202 -7.49 -14.79 -1.12
C LYS A 202 -8.23 -16.10 -0.82
N PRO A 203 -9.06 -16.68 -1.73
CA PRO A 203 -9.70 -17.97 -1.49
C PRO A 203 -8.74 -19.15 -1.33
N PHE A 204 -7.50 -19.02 -1.80
CA PHE A 204 -6.46 -20.06 -1.79
C PHE A 204 -5.38 -19.80 -0.74
N THR A 205 -5.52 -18.74 0.06
CA THR A 205 -4.67 -18.51 1.22
C THR A 205 -5.11 -19.47 2.32
N PRO A 206 -4.26 -20.42 2.76
CA PRO A 206 -4.69 -21.45 3.69
C PRO A 206 -5.09 -20.81 5.02
N THR A 207 -6.39 -20.90 5.34
CA THR A 207 -6.86 -20.60 6.70
C THR A 207 -6.78 -21.89 7.51
N GLU A 208 -7.28 -23.04 7.00
CA GLU A 208 -7.13 -24.37 7.63
C GLU A 208 -7.17 -25.58 6.66
N GLN A 209 -7.37 -25.40 5.33
CA GLN A 209 -7.54 -26.49 4.36
C GLN A 209 -6.47 -26.48 3.24
N PHE A 210 -6.02 -27.67 2.85
CA PHE A 210 -5.12 -27.89 1.72
C PHE A 210 -5.88 -27.71 0.40
N VAL A 211 -5.34 -26.95 -0.54
CA VAL A 211 -5.93 -26.77 -1.87
C VAL A 211 -5.66 -28.03 -2.71
N PRO A 212 -6.70 -28.73 -3.21
CA PRO A 212 -6.52 -29.91 -4.06
C PRO A 212 -5.68 -29.65 -5.32
N ASP A 213 -4.87 -30.63 -5.72
CA ASP A 213 -3.94 -30.53 -6.86
C ASP A 213 -4.64 -30.21 -8.20
N ASP A 214 -5.88 -30.65 -8.38
CA ASP A 214 -6.69 -30.35 -9.57
C ASP A 214 -7.07 -28.85 -9.65
N ILE A 215 -7.28 -28.20 -8.51
CA ILE A 215 -7.53 -26.77 -8.42
C ILE A 215 -6.24 -26.00 -8.68
N VAL A 216 -5.09 -26.48 -8.19
CA VAL A 216 -3.77 -25.88 -8.43
C VAL A 216 -3.45 -25.83 -9.93
N VAL A 217 -3.70 -26.91 -10.67
CA VAL A 217 -3.49 -26.94 -12.13
C VAL A 217 -4.38 -25.91 -12.83
N LYS A 218 -5.65 -25.81 -12.45
CA LYS A 218 -6.58 -24.82 -13.00
C LYS A 218 -6.20 -23.38 -12.67
N ILE A 219 -5.65 -23.13 -11.47
CA ILE A 219 -5.05 -21.84 -11.10
C ILE A 219 -3.93 -21.51 -12.09
N GLY A 220 -3.05 -22.47 -12.39
CA GLY A 220 -1.99 -22.31 -13.38
C GLY A 220 -2.48 -21.84 -14.76
N GLU A 221 -3.62 -22.35 -15.20
CA GLU A 221 -4.27 -21.95 -16.46
C GLU A 221 -4.94 -20.57 -16.37
N ALA A 222 -5.57 -20.25 -15.23
CA ALA A 222 -6.29 -19.00 -15.01
C ALA A 222 -5.39 -17.79 -14.70
N ILE A 223 -4.18 -18.00 -14.16
CA ILE A 223 -3.25 -16.93 -13.75
C ILE A 223 -3.00 -15.91 -14.85
N GLU A 224 -2.87 -16.33 -16.10
CA GLU A 224 -2.63 -15.40 -17.21
C GLU A 224 -3.86 -14.51 -17.48
N SER A 225 -5.06 -15.08 -17.43
CA SER A 225 -6.31 -14.33 -17.59
C SER A 225 -6.57 -13.39 -16.42
N TRP A 226 -6.33 -13.83 -15.18
CA TRP A 226 -6.39 -12.97 -14.00
C TRP A 226 -5.40 -11.81 -14.09
N PHE A 227 -4.15 -12.08 -14.49
CA PHE A 227 -3.14 -11.04 -14.68
C PHE A 227 -3.57 -9.99 -15.70
N LEU A 228 -4.11 -10.40 -16.85
CA LEU A 228 -4.56 -9.46 -17.88
C LEU A 228 -5.77 -8.66 -17.41
N PHE A 229 -6.72 -9.31 -16.74
CA PHE A 229 -7.88 -8.64 -16.17
C PHE A 229 -7.48 -7.58 -15.14
N THR A 230 -6.59 -7.92 -14.21
CA THR A 230 -6.09 -6.97 -13.21
C THR A 230 -5.28 -5.85 -13.85
N LEU A 231 -4.52 -6.11 -14.91
CA LEU A 231 -3.78 -5.08 -15.65
C LEU A 231 -4.72 -4.04 -16.27
N ILE A 232 -5.81 -4.48 -16.88
CA ILE A 232 -6.83 -3.61 -17.48
C ILE A 232 -7.48 -2.73 -16.40
N TRP A 233 -7.88 -3.33 -15.28
CA TRP A 233 -8.65 -2.65 -14.22
C TRP A 233 -7.81 -1.87 -13.20
N SER A 234 -6.48 -2.04 -13.19
CA SER A 234 -5.57 -1.24 -12.37
C SER A 234 -4.88 -0.16 -13.20
N VAL A 235 -4.09 -0.56 -14.20
CA VAL A 235 -3.25 0.32 -15.01
C VAL A 235 -4.10 0.96 -16.09
N GLY A 236 -4.79 0.17 -16.93
CA GLY A 236 -5.63 0.68 -18.02
C GLY A 236 -6.80 1.58 -17.58
N ALA A 237 -7.30 1.38 -16.36
CA ALA A 237 -8.47 2.08 -15.84
C ALA A 237 -8.25 3.59 -15.59
N THR A 238 -7.00 4.03 -15.40
CA THR A 238 -6.66 5.44 -15.09
C THR A 238 -6.76 6.37 -16.30
N CYS A 239 -6.82 5.80 -17.50
CA CYS A 239 -6.94 6.51 -18.76
C CYS A 239 -8.33 7.14 -18.96
N ASN A 240 -8.37 8.26 -19.69
CA ASN A 240 -9.61 8.81 -20.24
C ASN A 240 -10.24 7.89 -21.32
N ASN A 241 -11.45 8.20 -21.76
CA ASN A 241 -12.18 7.39 -22.74
C ASN A 241 -11.43 7.16 -24.07
N GLU A 242 -10.68 8.15 -24.55
CA GLU A 242 -9.85 8.02 -25.75
C GLU A 242 -8.62 7.13 -25.50
N GLY A 243 -7.96 7.30 -24.36
CA GLY A 243 -6.83 6.50 -23.91
C GLY A 243 -7.21 5.04 -23.71
N ARG A 244 -8.43 4.75 -23.23
CA ARG A 244 -8.97 3.38 -23.14
C ARG A 244 -9.00 2.69 -24.50
N ARG A 245 -9.42 3.38 -25.57
CA ARG A 245 -9.40 2.82 -26.93
C ARG A 245 -7.98 2.57 -27.43
N LYS A 246 -7.05 3.48 -27.16
CA LYS A 246 -5.63 3.29 -27.51
C LYS A 246 -5.01 2.12 -26.75
N PHE A 247 -5.29 2.01 -25.45
CA PHE A 247 -4.80 0.94 -24.59
C PHE A 247 -5.36 -0.42 -25.01
N ASP A 248 -6.65 -0.48 -25.38
CA ASP A 248 -7.28 -1.67 -25.96
C ASP A 248 -6.51 -2.16 -27.20
N MET A 249 -6.26 -1.27 -28.17
CA MET A 249 -5.53 -1.59 -29.39
C MET A 249 -4.10 -2.07 -29.09
N TYR A 250 -3.40 -1.37 -28.19
CA TYR A 250 -2.05 -1.73 -27.74
C TYR A 250 -2.03 -3.12 -27.11
N LEU A 251 -2.92 -3.38 -26.14
CA LEU A 251 -2.96 -4.63 -25.40
C LEU A 251 -3.31 -5.79 -26.34
N ARG A 252 -4.32 -5.65 -27.21
CA ARG A 252 -4.69 -6.67 -28.19
C ARG A 252 -3.55 -6.99 -29.16
N ALA A 253 -2.84 -5.97 -29.67
CA ALA A 253 -1.68 -6.16 -30.52
C ALA A 253 -0.56 -6.93 -29.80
N LYS A 254 -0.32 -6.59 -28.53
CA LYS A 254 0.68 -7.26 -27.69
C LYS A 254 0.32 -8.71 -27.39
N LEU A 255 -0.95 -8.99 -27.06
CA LEU A 255 -1.45 -10.34 -26.84
C LEU A 255 -1.30 -11.23 -28.08
N LYS A 256 -1.56 -10.67 -29.27
CA LYS A 256 -1.36 -11.37 -30.55
C LYS A 256 0.11 -11.71 -30.80
N LYS A 257 1.02 -10.80 -30.47
CA LYS A 257 2.48 -11.01 -30.58
C LYS A 257 2.97 -12.12 -29.65
N MET A 258 2.45 -12.14 -28.42
CA MET A 258 2.83 -13.11 -27.38
C MET A 258 2.12 -14.47 -27.51
N LYS A 259 1.20 -14.63 -28.48
CA LYS A 259 0.41 -15.85 -28.72
C LYS A 259 -0.30 -16.36 -27.47
N VAL A 260 -1.03 -15.46 -26.80
CA VAL A 260 -1.77 -15.80 -25.58
C VAL A 260 -2.81 -16.88 -25.84
N TYR A 261 -2.97 -17.78 -24.86
CA TYR A 261 -3.82 -18.97 -24.92
C TYR A 261 -5.31 -18.64 -25.14
N ARG A 262 -5.78 -17.48 -24.66
CA ARG A 262 -7.16 -17.01 -24.78
C ARG A 262 -7.23 -15.53 -25.21
N PRO A 263 -7.37 -15.23 -26.51
CA PRO A 263 -7.55 -13.85 -26.97
C PRO A 263 -8.94 -13.31 -26.61
N PHE A 264 -9.03 -12.00 -26.37
CA PHE A 264 -10.31 -11.30 -26.23
C PHE A 264 -11.10 -11.36 -27.55
N PRO A 265 -12.45 -11.45 -27.51
CA PRO A 265 -13.27 -11.38 -28.72
C PRO A 265 -13.04 -10.08 -29.50
N GLU A 266 -13.20 -10.10 -30.83
CA GLU A 266 -12.90 -8.95 -31.71
C GLU A 266 -13.88 -7.79 -31.57
N GLU A 267 -15.09 -8.05 -31.07
CA GLU A 267 -16.10 -7.02 -30.82
C GLU A 267 -15.82 -6.29 -29.49
N GLY A 268 -16.30 -5.06 -29.32
CA GLY A 268 -16.16 -4.31 -28.07
C GLY A 268 -14.71 -3.98 -27.63
N LEU A 269 -14.59 -3.34 -26.48
CA LEU A 269 -13.31 -3.04 -25.84
C LEU A 269 -12.94 -4.12 -24.81
N VAL A 270 -11.66 -4.27 -24.49
CA VAL A 270 -11.18 -5.14 -23.39
C VAL A 270 -11.84 -4.83 -22.05
N TYR A 271 -12.37 -3.61 -21.88
CA TYR A 271 -13.10 -3.18 -20.67
C TYR A 271 -14.53 -3.70 -20.59
N ASP A 272 -15.11 -4.13 -21.71
CA ASP A 272 -16.49 -4.61 -21.78
C ASP A 272 -16.59 -6.10 -21.38
N TYR A 273 -15.44 -6.77 -21.23
CA TYR A 273 -15.36 -8.18 -20.90
C TYR A 273 -15.06 -8.40 -19.42
N ARG A 274 -15.79 -9.34 -18.80
CA ARG A 274 -15.48 -9.89 -17.48
C ARG A 274 -14.83 -11.26 -17.60
N PHE A 275 -13.97 -11.58 -16.65
CA PHE A 275 -13.52 -12.96 -16.51
C PHE A 275 -14.67 -13.79 -15.94
N ASP A 276 -15.01 -14.89 -16.62
CA ASP A 276 -16.00 -15.84 -16.15
C ASP A 276 -15.29 -17.13 -15.74
N ASP A 277 -15.26 -17.36 -14.43
CA ASP A 277 -14.72 -18.56 -13.80
C ASP A 277 -15.64 -19.77 -13.95
N SER A 278 -16.85 -19.61 -14.54
CA SER A 278 -17.88 -20.66 -14.65
C SER A 278 -18.21 -21.34 -13.30
N GLY A 279 -17.99 -20.65 -12.18
CA GLY A 279 -18.15 -21.16 -10.82
C GLY A 279 -17.02 -22.08 -10.30
N PHE A 280 -15.96 -22.33 -11.08
CA PHE A 280 -14.93 -23.33 -10.71
C PHE A 280 -14.15 -23.02 -9.43
N PHE A 281 -14.01 -21.74 -9.08
CA PHE A 281 -13.28 -21.27 -7.90
C PHE A 281 -14.20 -20.83 -6.76
N ASN A 282 -15.52 -21.03 -6.91
CA ASN A 282 -16.51 -20.76 -5.87
C ASN A 282 -16.54 -21.94 -4.90
N MET A 283 -15.73 -21.88 -3.84
CA MET A 283 -15.67 -22.93 -2.82
C MET A 283 -16.97 -23.02 -2.00
N GLU A 284 -17.74 -21.92 -1.90
CA GLU A 284 -19.03 -21.88 -1.19
C GLU A 284 -20.15 -22.65 -1.93
N GLN A 285 -20.15 -22.67 -3.27
CA GLN A 285 -21.15 -23.44 -4.03
C GLN A 285 -20.84 -24.93 -4.09
N LYS A 286 -19.57 -25.33 -3.92
CA LYS A 286 -19.22 -26.75 -3.86
C LYS A 286 -19.69 -27.42 -2.57
N GLU A 287 -19.74 -26.71 -1.45
CA GLU A 287 -20.31 -27.25 -0.21
C GLU A 287 -21.83 -27.47 -0.36
N GLU A 288 -22.54 -26.59 -1.07
CA GLU A 288 -23.97 -26.79 -1.40
C GLU A 288 -24.18 -27.91 -2.43
N ASP A 289 -23.34 -28.01 -3.47
CA ASP A 289 -23.43 -29.06 -4.50
C ASP A 289 -23.06 -30.46 -3.96
N ASP A 290 -22.10 -30.56 -3.02
CA ASP A 290 -21.73 -31.83 -2.37
C ASP A 290 -22.81 -32.28 -1.36
N GLU A 291 -23.58 -31.37 -0.76
CA GLU A 291 -24.80 -31.70 -0.01
C GLU A 291 -25.95 -32.15 -0.94
N GLU A 292 -26.11 -31.53 -2.12
CA GLU A 292 -27.12 -31.94 -3.12
C GLU A 292 -26.79 -33.24 -3.87
N LEU A 293 -25.50 -33.65 -3.93
CA LEU A 293 -25.06 -34.91 -4.54
C LEU A 293 -25.52 -36.17 -3.80
N ASN A 294 -26.10 -36.04 -2.59
CA ASN A 294 -26.81 -37.11 -1.88
C ASN A 294 -28.33 -37.16 -2.18
N GLY A 295 -28.84 -36.29 -3.06
CA GLY A 295 -30.21 -36.29 -3.57
C GLY A 295 -30.35 -36.91 -4.97
N PRO A 296 -31.56 -37.33 -5.39
CA PRO A 296 -31.74 -38.10 -6.62
C PRO A 296 -31.46 -37.25 -7.87
N LYS A 297 -30.56 -37.77 -8.72
CA LYS A 297 -30.10 -37.21 -9.99
C LYS A 297 -31.24 -36.71 -10.89
N GLU A 298 -31.30 -35.40 -11.14
CA GLU A 298 -31.94 -34.85 -12.34
C GLU A 298 -30.89 -34.33 -13.33
N LYS A 299 -31.00 -34.81 -14.57
CA LYS A 299 -30.16 -34.45 -15.71
C LYS A 299 -30.37 -32.99 -16.08
N LYS A 300 -29.29 -32.20 -16.21
CA LYS A 300 -29.30 -30.97 -17.01
C LYS A 300 -28.20 -30.95 -18.08
N VAL A 301 -28.63 -30.49 -19.24
CA VAL A 301 -27.99 -30.54 -20.55
C VAL A 301 -27.14 -29.28 -20.77
N SER A 302 -26.02 -29.48 -21.46
CA SER A 302 -25.08 -28.48 -21.99
C SER A 302 -25.71 -27.25 -22.66
N GLY A 303 -25.09 -26.08 -22.50
CA GLY A 303 -25.09 -25.07 -23.58
C GLY A 303 -24.97 -23.60 -23.18
N SER A 304 -23.82 -23.03 -23.57
CA SER A 304 -23.58 -21.65 -24.06
C SER A 304 -23.46 -20.46 -23.11
N TYR A 305 -22.43 -19.66 -23.43
CA TYR A 305 -22.08 -18.32 -22.97
C TYR A 305 -23.24 -17.33 -23.01
N SER A 306 -23.24 -16.35 -22.11
CA SER A 306 -24.16 -15.21 -22.10
C SER A 306 -23.44 -13.89 -21.83
N PRO A 307 -24.02 -12.75 -22.28
CA PRO A 307 -23.35 -11.47 -22.54
C PRO A 307 -22.73 -10.78 -21.33
#